data_AF-A0A966SGH9-F1
#
_entry.id   AF-A0A966SGH9-F1
#
_cell.length_a   1.000
_cell.length_b   1.000
_cell.length_c   1.000
_cell.angle_alpha   90.00
_cell.angle_beta   90.00
_cell.angle_gamma   90.00
#
_symmetry.space_group_name_H-M   'P 1'
#
loop_
_entity.id
_entity.type
_entity.pdbx_description
1 polymer ?
#
loop_
_entity_poly.entity_id
_entity_poly.type
_entity_poly.pdbx_seq_one_letter_code
_entity_poly.pdbx_strand_id
1 'polypeptide(L)'
;MFRENSLYYQEDLMFMGVGAFRFYVQAAIRYAKSDAASGDSAIADCLAGILEFRLEHEAEELVPIADQLADTCGYFVEHYERFDLEPEIFGDVRSRYQKLQRTFLEMHRGWA
;
A
#
# COMPACT_ATOMS: atom_id res chain seq x y z
N MET A 1 8.71 1.91 15.40
CA MET A 1 7.29 1.78 15.02
C MET A 1 7.10 0.66 13.99
N PHE A 2 6.92 0.89 12.68
CA PHE A 2 6.68 -0.23 11.72
C PHE A 2 7.80 -1.28 11.67
N ARG A 3 9.05 -0.87 11.91
CA ARG A 3 10.23 -1.75 11.94
C ARG A 3 10.26 -2.73 13.13
N GLU A 4 9.46 -2.48 14.17
CA GLU A 4 9.43 -3.29 15.39
C GLU A 4 8.22 -4.22 15.42
N ASN A 5 7.10 -3.81 14.81
CA ASN A 5 5.92 -4.66 14.59
C ASN A 5 5.04 -4.06 13.47
N SER A 6 5.21 -4.51 12.24
CA SER A 6 4.45 -4.01 11.08
C SER A 6 2.96 -4.35 11.16
N LEU A 7 2.58 -5.43 11.87
CA LEU A 7 1.21 -5.89 12.10
C LEU A 7 0.44 -5.01 13.09
N TYR A 8 1.10 -4.55 14.15
CA TYR A 8 0.45 -3.82 15.23
C TYR A 8 -0.11 -2.44 14.80
N TYR A 9 0.49 -1.82 13.78
CA TYR A 9 0.11 -0.47 13.33
C TYR A 9 -0.79 -0.46 12.08
N GLN A 10 -1.30 -1.62 11.67
CA GLN A 10 -2.13 -1.75 10.48
C GLN A 10 -3.54 -1.19 10.70
N GLU A 11 -4.16 -1.54 11.83
CA GLU A 11 -5.48 -1.01 12.19
C GLU A 11 -5.44 0.51 12.36
N ASP A 12 -4.36 1.04 12.93
CA ASP A 12 -4.14 2.48 13.04
C ASP A 12 -4.14 3.15 11.66
N LEU A 13 -3.40 2.59 10.69
CA LEU A 13 -3.40 3.10 9.31
C LEU A 13 -4.73 2.93 8.61
N MET A 14 -5.51 1.90 8.94
CA MET A 14 -6.81 1.66 8.33
C MET A 14 -7.88 2.64 8.84
N PHE A 15 -7.89 2.92 10.15
CA PHE A 15 -8.97 3.68 10.79
C PHE A 15 -8.61 5.12 11.17
N MET A 16 -7.36 5.57 11.03
CA MET A 16 -7.01 6.97 11.29
C MET A 16 -7.73 7.92 10.32
N GLY A 17 -7.94 9.17 10.73
CA GLY A 17 -8.53 10.19 9.85
C GLY A 17 -7.68 10.42 8.60
N VAL A 18 -8.33 10.73 7.48
CA VAL A 18 -7.68 10.76 6.15
C VAL A 18 -6.51 11.75 6.01
N GLY A 19 -6.54 12.86 6.76
CA GLY A 19 -5.41 13.79 6.83
C GLY A 19 -4.17 13.17 7.48
N ALA A 20 -4.36 12.41 8.55
CA ALA A 20 -3.29 11.66 9.21
C ALA A 20 -2.80 10.52 8.32
N PHE A 21 -3.71 9.81 7.65
CA PHE A 21 -3.38 8.74 6.71
C PHE A 21 -2.41 9.21 5.64
N ARG A 22 -2.73 10.30 4.93
CA ARG A 22 -1.88 10.86 3.87
C ARG A 22 -0.46 11.15 4.33
N PHE A 23 -0.30 11.54 5.60
CA PHE A 23 1.01 11.79 6.19
C PHE A 23 1.73 10.51 6.61
N TYR A 24 1.06 9.61 7.33
CA TYR A 24 1.69 8.43 7.93
C TYR A 24 1.84 7.25 6.97
N VAL A 25 1.05 7.15 5.91
CA VAL A 25 1.21 6.12 4.88
C VAL A 25 2.61 6.15 4.27
N GLN A 26 3.23 7.33 4.17
CA GLN A 26 4.60 7.50 3.70
C GLN A 26 5.63 6.79 4.61
N ALA A 27 5.38 6.68 5.92
CA ALA A 27 6.26 5.96 6.82
C ALA A 27 6.20 4.44 6.59
N ALA A 28 5.00 3.90 6.35
CA ALA A 28 4.83 2.49 5.98
C ALA A 28 5.46 2.18 4.62
N ILE A 29 5.29 3.06 3.64
CA ILE A 29 5.91 2.94 2.32
C ILE A 29 7.44 2.93 2.42
N ARG A 30 8.04 3.84 3.21
CA ARG A 30 9.49 3.88 3.43
C ARG A 30 10.00 2.60 4.08
N TYR A 31 9.28 2.05 5.05
CA TYR A 31 9.61 0.76 5.65
C TYR A 31 9.56 -0.35 4.61
N ALA A 32 8.45 -0.48 3.87
CA ALA A 32 8.27 -1.52 2.86
C ALA A 32 9.31 -1.49 1.72
N LYS A 33 9.81 -0.30 1.38
CA LYS A 33 10.88 -0.12 0.40
C LYS A 33 12.28 -0.38 0.98
N SER A 34 12.45 -0.39 2.29
CA SER A 34 13.76 -0.60 2.95
C SER A 34 14.17 -2.07 2.96
N ASP A 35 15.47 -2.36 3.08
CA ASP A 35 16.00 -3.73 3.20
C ASP A 35 15.41 -4.51 4.38
N ALA A 36 14.95 -3.81 5.42
CA ALA A 36 14.35 -4.43 6.59
C ALA A 36 13.01 -5.13 6.31
N ALA A 37 12.34 -4.80 5.20
CA ALA A 37 11.10 -5.44 4.78
C ALA A 37 11.32 -6.63 3.81
N SER A 38 12.57 -7.00 3.52
CA SER A 38 12.84 -8.20 2.72
C SER A 38 12.37 -9.44 3.45
N GLY A 39 11.55 -10.26 2.79
CA GLY A 39 10.89 -11.43 3.36
C GLY A 39 9.65 -11.10 4.19
N ASP A 40 9.27 -9.83 4.35
CA ASP A 40 8.06 -9.46 5.07
C ASP A 40 6.84 -9.57 4.13
N SER A 41 6.20 -10.74 4.11
CA SER A 41 4.96 -10.96 3.35
C SER A 41 3.77 -10.21 3.94
N ALA A 42 3.74 -10.07 5.26
CA ALA A 42 2.66 -9.40 5.97
C ALA A 42 2.56 -7.92 5.59
N ILE A 43 3.68 -7.18 5.50
CA ILE A 43 3.60 -5.77 5.07
C ILE A 43 3.07 -5.64 3.64
N ALA A 44 3.43 -6.57 2.74
CA ALA A 44 2.99 -6.52 1.35
C ALA A 44 1.49 -6.80 1.22
N ASP A 45 0.97 -7.84 1.87
CA ASP A 45 -0.46 -8.15 1.84
C ASP A 45 -1.31 -7.07 2.56
N CYS A 46 -0.89 -6.66 3.76
CA CYS A 46 -1.67 -5.75 4.57
C CYS A 46 -1.70 -4.33 3.99
N LEU A 47 -0.61 -3.85 3.40
CA LEU A 47 -0.63 -2.55 2.74
C LEU A 47 -1.55 -2.56 1.51
N ALA A 48 -1.62 -3.66 0.76
CA ALA A 48 -2.60 -3.79 -0.33
C ALA A 48 -4.03 -3.69 0.21
N GLY A 49 -4.33 -4.39 1.32
CA GLY A 49 -5.64 -4.35 1.97
C GLY A 49 -6.02 -2.97 2.47
N ILE A 50 -5.08 -2.24 3.09
CA ILE A 50 -5.30 -0.86 3.55
C ILE A 50 -5.63 0.06 2.38
N LEU A 51 -4.88 -0.05 1.27
CA LEU A 51 -5.11 0.79 0.10
C LEU A 51 -6.45 0.46 -0.58
N GLU A 52 -6.84 -0.81 -0.65
CA GLU A 52 -8.15 -1.24 -1.15
C GLU A 52 -9.28 -0.69 -0.29
N PHE A 53 -9.18 -0.83 1.04
CA PHE A 53 -10.17 -0.31 1.98
C PHE A 53 -10.33 1.21 1.85
N ARG A 54 -9.21 1.94 1.84
CA ARG A 54 -9.22 3.41 1.70
C ARG A 54 -9.80 3.85 0.36
N LEU A 55 -9.51 3.11 -0.71
CA LEU A 55 -10.08 3.38 -2.02
C LEU A 55 -11.59 3.13 -2.03
N GLU A 56 -12.08 2.09 -1.38
CA GLU A 56 -13.51 1.79 -1.29
C GLU A 56 -14.30 2.87 -0.52
N HIS A 57 -13.72 3.40 0.56
CA HIS A 57 -14.44 4.29 1.47
C HIS A 57 -14.12 5.78 1.32
N GLU A 58 -12.94 6.13 0.80
CA GLU A 58 -12.41 7.50 0.82
C GLU A 58 -11.64 7.86 -0.46
N ALA A 59 -12.04 7.32 -1.63
CA ALA A 59 -11.34 7.50 -2.90
C ALA A 59 -10.98 8.97 -3.21
N GLU A 60 -11.92 9.90 -3.08
CA GLU A 60 -11.71 11.32 -3.41
C GLU A 60 -10.58 11.95 -2.58
N GLU A 61 -10.43 11.50 -1.33
CA GLU A 61 -9.43 12.02 -0.41
C GLU A 61 -8.01 11.48 -0.69
N LEU A 62 -7.91 10.43 -1.52
CA LEU A 62 -6.63 9.86 -1.99
C LEU A 62 -6.10 10.57 -3.23
N VAL A 63 -6.93 11.31 -3.98
CA VAL A 63 -6.54 12.03 -5.20
C VAL A 63 -5.25 12.86 -4.99
N PRO A 64 -5.09 13.64 -3.90
CA PRO A 64 -3.89 14.46 -3.69
C PRO A 64 -2.58 13.68 -3.55
N ILE A 65 -2.65 12.37 -3.28
CA ILE A 65 -1.48 11.50 -3.13
C ILE A 65 -1.49 10.33 -4.12
N ALA A 66 -2.38 10.33 -5.12
CA ALA A 66 -2.59 9.22 -6.03
C ALA A 66 -1.31 8.82 -6.78
N ASP A 67 -0.52 9.78 -7.27
CA ASP A 67 0.73 9.48 -7.98
C ASP A 67 1.75 8.75 -7.08
N GLN A 68 1.87 9.18 -5.82
CA GLN A 68 2.77 8.55 -4.84
C GLN A 68 2.32 7.12 -4.51
N LEU A 69 1.01 6.90 -4.44
CA LEU A 69 0.42 5.57 -4.23
C LEU A 69 0.60 4.69 -5.46
N ALA A 70 0.44 5.23 -6.67
CA ALA A 70 0.68 4.51 -7.93
C ALA A 70 2.15 4.06 -8.04
N ASP A 71 3.10 4.96 -7.78
CA ASP A 71 4.54 4.64 -7.78
C ASP A 71 4.88 3.57 -6.74
N THR A 72 4.23 3.64 -5.58
CA THR A 72 4.37 2.63 -4.54
C THR A 72 3.83 1.27 -5.00
N CYS A 73 2.64 1.22 -5.59
CA CYS A 73 2.10 -0.02 -6.13
C CYS A 73 3.00 -0.60 -7.23
N GLY A 74 3.54 0.25 -8.10
CA GLY A 74 4.52 -0.15 -9.12
C GLY A 74 5.77 -0.78 -8.51
N TYR A 75 6.29 -0.20 -7.42
CA TYR A 75 7.41 -0.76 -6.69
C TYR A 75 7.13 -2.18 -6.18
N PHE A 76 5.94 -2.43 -5.60
CA PHE A 76 5.58 -3.78 -5.13
C PHE A 76 5.46 -4.79 -6.27
N VAL A 77 5.00 -4.36 -7.45
CA VAL A 77 4.95 -5.23 -8.63
C VAL A 77 6.35 -5.56 -9.14
N GLU A 78 7.20 -4.55 -9.28
CA GLU A 78 8.58 -4.71 -9.79
C GLU A 78 9.44 -5.56 -8.86
N HIS A 79 9.30 -5.36 -7.55
CA HIS A 79 10.11 -6.04 -6.55
C HIS A 79 9.37 -7.18 -5.85
N TYR A 80 8.29 -7.71 -6.43
CA TYR A 80 7.42 -8.70 -5.77
C TYR A 80 8.17 -9.85 -5.09
N GLU A 81 9.17 -10.41 -5.77
CA GLU A 81 9.97 -11.56 -5.31
C GLU A 81 10.73 -11.30 -3.99
N ARG A 82 10.83 -10.04 -3.55
CA ARG A 82 11.51 -9.69 -2.30
C ARG A 82 10.64 -9.93 -1.07
N PHE A 83 9.33 -10.01 -1.24
CA PHE A 83 8.36 -10.25 -0.17
C PHE A 83 8.03 -11.73 -0.26
N ASP A 84 8.35 -12.52 0.79
CA ASP A 84 8.25 -13.99 0.83
C ASP A 84 6.78 -14.45 0.83
N LEU A 85 6.07 -14.10 -0.25
CA LEU A 85 4.63 -14.25 -0.44
C LEU A 85 4.35 -15.61 -1.05
N GLU A 86 3.77 -16.50 -0.25
CA GLU A 86 3.23 -17.77 -0.69
C GLU A 86 1.81 -17.56 -1.25
N PRO A 87 1.57 -17.74 -2.57
CA PRO A 87 0.26 -17.52 -3.17
C PRO A 87 -0.85 -18.40 -2.58
N GLU A 88 -0.51 -19.56 -2.03
CA GLU A 88 -1.43 -20.47 -1.36
C GLU A 88 -1.99 -19.89 -0.04
N ILE A 89 -1.25 -18.96 0.59
CA ILE A 89 -1.62 -18.32 1.85
C ILE A 89 -2.24 -16.95 1.59
N PHE A 90 -1.60 -16.13 0.75
CA PHE A 90 -1.95 -14.71 0.56
C PHE A 90 -2.75 -14.43 -0.72
N GLY A 91 -2.90 -15.42 -1.60
CA GLY A 91 -3.50 -15.24 -2.91
C GLY A 91 -2.61 -14.40 -3.86
N ASP A 92 -3.23 -13.84 -4.90
CA ASP A 92 -2.53 -13.07 -5.93
C ASP A 92 -2.36 -11.59 -5.54
N VAL A 93 -1.44 -11.35 -4.60
CA VAL A 93 -1.09 -10.00 -4.13
C VAL A 93 -0.50 -9.14 -5.25
N ARG A 94 0.21 -9.74 -6.22
CA ARG A 94 0.76 -9.01 -7.37
C ARG A 94 -0.34 -8.36 -8.19
N SER A 95 -1.37 -9.12 -8.54
CA SER A 95 -2.51 -8.61 -9.31
C SER A 95 -3.28 -7.52 -8.56
N ARG A 96 -3.37 -7.61 -7.22
CA ARG A 96 -3.95 -6.55 -6.38
C ARG A 96 -3.19 -5.23 -6.53
N TYR A 97 -1.86 -5.25 -6.43
CA TYR A 97 -1.05 -4.06 -6.66
C TYR A 97 -1.11 -3.53 -8.09
N GLN A 98 -1.17 -4.41 -9.10
CA GLN A 98 -1.36 -3.97 -10.49
C GLN A 98 -2.70 -3.26 -10.70
N LYS A 99 -3.78 -3.75 -10.06
CA LYS A 99 -5.10 -3.11 -10.10
C LYS A 99 -5.06 -1.76 -9.40
N LEU A 100 -4.53 -1.69 -8.18
CA LEU A 100 -4.37 -0.45 -7.41
C LEU A 100 -3.56 0.59 -8.19
N GLN A 101 -2.44 0.19 -8.78
CA GLN A 101 -1.59 1.07 -9.58
C GLN A 101 -2.38 1.72 -10.73
N ARG A 102 -3.11 0.92 -11.51
CA ARG A 102 -3.94 1.45 -12.60
C ARG A 102 -4.99 2.42 -12.09
N THR A 103 -5.70 2.07 -11.01
CA THR A 103 -6.73 2.93 -10.44
C THR A 103 -6.16 4.28 -10.02
N PHE A 104 -5.04 4.31 -9.30
CA PHE A 104 -4.43 5.57 -8.89
C PHE A 104 -3.93 6.41 -10.06
N LEU A 105 -3.38 5.79 -11.11
CA LEU A 105 -3.01 6.49 -12.35
C LEU A 105 -4.23 7.11 -13.07
N GLU A 106 -5.39 6.45 -13.03
CA GLU A 106 -6.64 6.95 -13.63
C GLU A 106 -7.24 8.09 -12.81
N MET A 107 -7.18 8.02 -11.47
CA MET A 107 -7.66 9.06 -10.57
C MET A 107 -6.99 10.41 -10.82
N HIS A 108 -5.69 10.42 -11.11
CA HIS A 108 -4.97 11.64 -11.46
C HIS A 108 -5.48 12.26 -12.78
N ARG A 109 -5.74 11.42 -13.80
CA ARG A 109 -6.17 11.88 -15.13
C ARG A 109 -7.58 12.46 -15.17
N GLY A 110 -8.42 12.16 -14.18
CA GLY A 110 -9.78 12.69 -14.08
C GLY A 110 -9.88 14.12 -13.51
N TRP A 111 -8.77 14.71 -13.05
CA TRP A 111 -8.73 16.01 -12.37
C TRP A 111 -7.87 17.09 -13.08
N ALA A 112 -7.35 16.79 -14.27
CA ALA A 112 -6.64 17.72 -15.14
C ALA A 112 -7.58 18.33 -16.18
#